data_AF-A0A8T5Q9Q7-F1
#
_entry.id   AF-A0A8T5Q9Q7-F1
#
_cell.length_a   1.000
_cell.length_b   1.000
_cell.length_c   1.000
_cell.angle_alpha   90.00
_cell.angle_beta   90.00
_cell.angle_gamma   90.00
#
_symmetry.space_group_name_H-M   'P 1'
#
loop_
_entity.id
_entity.type
_entity.pdbx_description
1 polymer ?
#
loop_
_entity_poly.entity_id
_entity_poly.type
_entity_poly.pdbx_seq_one_letter_code
_entity_poly.pdbx_strand_id
1 'polypeptide(L)'
;MNQDLEARTEEYASIKTLAKIPIAITEEHNEVYYHWEKSGIKDATLFHIDYHADTSHAELKADFSSYKDLSIVNFICAAVHKRIVSSMYWLDPYSPCQLSDMGSTIPDNRKSLKTKVQGNAITWEDKELNNSRIDDITFDITVPKIDTQSQLILDIDLDAFAMKGEEEGYKDRIDATIEFLNIMKTIKKPDLITITRSQGPDKPSKEKPSSLRVFVEPEIVDDVQEYLLLRLIELYGEK
;
A
#
# COMPACT_ATOMS: atom_id res chain seq x y z
N MET A 1 12.70 -24.74 -16.98
CA MET A 1 11.59 -24.14 -16.21
C MET A 1 11.11 -25.20 -15.24
N ASN A 2 11.26 -24.94 -13.95
CA ASN A 2 11.30 -25.93 -12.87
C ASN A 2 9.88 -26.39 -12.54
N GLN A 3 9.61 -27.70 -12.51
CA GLN A 3 8.38 -28.26 -11.90
C GLN A 3 8.22 -27.83 -10.43
N ASP A 4 9.31 -27.39 -9.80
CA ASP A 4 9.35 -26.83 -8.45
C ASP A 4 8.80 -25.38 -8.35
N LEU A 5 8.66 -24.65 -9.47
CA LEU A 5 8.05 -23.32 -9.48
C LEU A 5 6.52 -23.43 -9.52
N GLU A 6 5.98 -24.26 -10.41
CA GLU A 6 4.53 -24.45 -10.58
C GLU A 6 3.84 -24.94 -9.29
N ALA A 7 4.48 -25.86 -8.55
CA ALA A 7 3.97 -26.35 -7.28
C ALA A 7 3.92 -25.26 -6.19
N ARG A 8 4.85 -24.29 -6.23
CA ARG A 8 4.89 -23.17 -5.28
C ARG A 8 3.85 -22.12 -5.63
N THR A 9 3.61 -21.85 -6.91
CA THR A 9 2.58 -20.92 -7.38
C THR A 9 1.17 -21.31 -6.91
N GLU A 10 0.81 -22.60 -6.94
CA GLU A 10 -0.48 -23.08 -6.42
C GLU A 10 -0.57 -22.96 -4.88
N GLU A 11 0.53 -23.14 -4.15
CA GLU A 11 0.59 -22.94 -2.70
C GLU A 11 0.37 -21.47 -2.33
N TYR A 12 0.96 -20.53 -3.07
CA TYR A 12 0.86 -19.08 -2.84
C TYR A 12 -0.54 -18.52 -3.07
N ALA A 13 -1.30 -19.02 -4.05
CA ALA A 13 -2.67 -18.61 -4.31
C ALA A 13 -3.65 -18.95 -3.14
N SER A 14 -3.23 -19.80 -2.20
CA SER A 14 -4.05 -20.24 -1.06
C SER A 14 -3.72 -19.52 0.26
N ILE A 15 -2.66 -18.69 0.30
CA ILE A 15 -2.20 -18.04 1.53
C ILE A 15 -3.19 -16.97 1.95
N LYS A 16 -4.09 -17.33 2.87
CA LYS A 16 -4.95 -16.37 3.59
C LYS A 16 -4.25 -15.75 4.80
N THR A 17 -3.13 -16.35 5.21
CA THR A 17 -2.39 -15.94 6.40
C THR A 17 -0.91 -16.27 6.27
N LEU A 18 -0.04 -15.39 6.77
CA LEU A 18 1.40 -15.55 6.81
C LEU A 18 1.88 -15.37 8.25
N ALA A 19 2.38 -16.45 8.87
CA ALA A 19 2.69 -16.48 10.31
C ALA A 19 1.52 -15.99 11.19
N LYS A 20 0.29 -16.44 10.86
CA LYS A 20 -0.99 -16.03 11.49
C LYS A 20 -1.41 -14.58 11.23
N ILE A 21 -0.66 -13.81 10.43
CA ILE A 21 -1.04 -12.48 9.98
C ILE A 21 -1.96 -12.64 8.76
N PRO A 22 -3.21 -12.14 8.79
CA PRO A 22 -4.07 -12.14 7.61
C PRO A 22 -3.41 -11.43 6.41
N ILE A 23 -3.52 -12.05 5.23
CA ILE A 23 -3.10 -11.47 3.95
C ILE A 23 -4.32 -11.34 3.04
N ALA A 24 -4.41 -10.22 2.32
CA ALA A 24 -5.26 -10.10 1.15
C ALA A 24 -4.43 -9.64 -0.06
N ILE A 25 -4.60 -10.34 -1.18
CA ILE A 25 -4.03 -9.96 -2.49
C ILE A 25 -5.17 -9.41 -3.34
N THR A 26 -4.95 -8.27 -3.97
CA THR A 26 -5.96 -7.52 -4.75
C THR A 26 -5.43 -7.17 -6.14
N GLU A 27 -6.35 -6.92 -7.08
CA GLU A 27 -5.96 -6.54 -8.44
C GLU A 27 -5.85 -5.03 -8.60
N GLU A 28 -6.87 -4.30 -8.12
CA GLU A 28 -6.86 -2.82 -8.07
C GLU A 28 -6.63 -2.33 -6.65
N HIS A 29 -5.83 -1.28 -6.50
CA HIS A 29 -5.39 -0.83 -5.19
C HIS A 29 -6.50 -0.36 -4.27
N ASN A 30 -7.56 0.26 -4.80
CA ASN A 30 -8.71 0.64 -3.99
C ASN A 30 -9.46 -0.55 -3.38
N GLU A 31 -9.26 -1.78 -3.83
CA GLU A 31 -9.85 -2.99 -3.23
C GLU A 31 -9.32 -3.24 -1.81
N VAL A 32 -8.11 -2.78 -1.47
CA VAL A 32 -7.55 -2.95 -0.11
C VAL A 32 -8.45 -2.31 0.95
N TYR A 33 -9.13 -1.20 0.61
CA TYR A 33 -10.10 -0.55 1.48
C TYR A 33 -11.20 -1.51 1.96
N TYR A 34 -11.70 -2.39 1.08
CA TYR A 34 -12.69 -3.40 1.46
C TYR A 34 -12.15 -4.33 2.55
N HIS A 35 -10.92 -4.81 2.37
CA HIS A 35 -10.27 -5.71 3.32
C HIS A 35 -9.99 -5.02 4.65
N TRP A 36 -9.53 -3.76 4.62
CA TRP A 36 -9.33 -2.97 5.82
C TRP A 36 -10.64 -2.78 6.59
N GLU A 37 -11.72 -2.40 5.91
CA GLU A 37 -13.04 -2.22 6.55
C GLU A 37 -13.57 -3.55 7.12
N LYS A 38 -13.47 -4.65 6.37
CA LYS A 38 -13.97 -5.96 6.80
C LYS A 38 -13.15 -6.61 7.90
N SER A 39 -11.88 -6.26 8.03
CA SER A 39 -11.04 -6.73 9.14
C SER A 39 -11.50 -6.22 10.51
N GLY A 40 -12.29 -5.14 10.54
CA GLY A 40 -12.68 -4.47 11.78
C GLY A 40 -11.58 -3.61 12.41
N ILE A 41 -10.43 -3.46 11.74
CA ILE A 41 -9.33 -2.58 12.19
C ILE A 41 -9.83 -1.13 12.31
N LYS A 42 -9.41 -0.46 13.38
CA LYS A 42 -9.74 0.94 13.66
C LYS A 42 -8.54 1.71 14.18
N ASP A 43 -8.47 2.98 13.79
CA ASP A 43 -7.44 3.92 14.17
C ASP A 43 -6.00 3.34 14.05
N ALA A 44 -5.74 2.57 12.99
CA ALA A 44 -4.46 1.91 12.77
C ALA A 44 -3.37 2.86 12.26
N THR A 45 -2.11 2.47 12.51
CA THR A 45 -0.98 2.95 11.74
C THR A 45 -0.97 2.24 10.38
N LEU A 46 -0.97 3.01 9.30
CA LEU A 46 -0.75 2.51 7.93
C LEU A 46 0.73 2.65 7.59
N PHE A 47 1.35 1.56 7.17
CA PHE A 47 2.66 1.55 6.54
C PHE A 47 2.47 1.21 5.07
N HIS A 48 2.53 2.23 4.21
CA HIS A 48 2.23 2.17 2.79
C HIS A 48 3.51 2.06 1.98
N ILE A 49 3.66 1.02 1.15
CA ILE A 49 4.82 0.78 0.30
C ILE A 49 4.36 0.83 -1.15
N ASP A 50 4.75 1.90 -1.84
CA ASP A 50 4.15 2.26 -3.12
C ASP A 50 5.01 3.31 -3.82
N TYR A 51 4.99 3.32 -5.15
CA TYR A 51 5.55 4.42 -5.92
C TYR A 51 4.72 5.71 -5.79
N HIS A 52 3.43 5.60 -5.48
CA HIS A 52 2.48 6.67 -5.30
C HIS A 52 2.02 6.79 -3.84
N ALA A 53 1.69 8.00 -3.40
CA ALA A 53 1.19 8.20 -2.04
C ALA A 53 -0.32 7.89 -1.87
N ASP A 54 -1.08 7.83 -2.96
CA ASP A 54 -2.55 7.60 -3.01
C ASP A 54 -3.40 8.40 -2.04
N THR A 55 -2.96 9.64 -1.81
CA THR A 55 -3.60 10.60 -0.91
C THR A 55 -4.43 11.65 -1.65
N SER A 56 -4.99 11.36 -2.82
CA SER A 56 -5.91 12.31 -3.47
C SER A 56 -7.22 12.45 -2.70
N HIS A 57 -7.98 13.52 -2.98
CA HIS A 57 -9.34 13.68 -2.47
C HIS A 57 -10.26 12.56 -2.96
N ALA A 58 -11.16 12.08 -2.10
CA ALA A 58 -12.16 11.09 -2.46
C ALA A 58 -13.44 11.80 -2.92
N GLU A 59 -13.66 11.86 -4.23
CA GLU A 59 -14.95 12.28 -4.78
C GLU A 59 -16.01 11.25 -4.38
N LEU A 60 -16.96 11.68 -3.57
CA LEU A 60 -18.04 10.84 -3.12
C LEU A 60 -19.29 11.05 -3.99
N LYS A 61 -20.01 9.97 -4.24
CA LYS A 61 -21.46 10.07 -4.36
C LYS A 61 -22.02 10.21 -2.94
N ALA A 62 -23.14 10.90 -2.78
CA ALA A 62 -23.69 11.33 -1.47
C ALA A 62 -23.87 10.23 -0.39
N ASP A 63 -23.69 8.96 -0.74
CA ASP A 63 -23.79 7.81 0.17
C ASP A 63 -22.65 6.80 -0.08
N PHE A 64 -21.39 7.25 0.08
CA PHE A 64 -20.23 6.38 -0.01
C PHE A 64 -20.31 5.24 1.01
N SER A 65 -20.65 4.05 0.49
CA SER A 65 -20.90 2.83 1.27
C SER A 65 -19.98 1.67 0.86
N SER A 66 -19.17 1.84 -0.19
CA SER A 66 -18.37 0.77 -0.75
C SER A 66 -17.10 1.28 -1.42
N TYR A 67 -16.00 0.52 -1.31
CA TYR A 67 -14.73 0.76 -2.00
C TYR A 67 -14.86 0.97 -3.52
N LYS A 68 -15.95 0.50 -4.14
CA LYS A 68 -16.24 0.67 -5.58
C LYS A 68 -16.50 2.12 -6.00
N ASP A 69 -16.79 2.99 -5.05
CA ASP A 69 -16.90 4.43 -5.28
C ASP A 69 -15.55 5.16 -5.06
N LEU A 70 -14.49 4.45 -4.66
CA LEU A 70 -13.12 4.97 -4.55
C LEU A 70 -12.34 4.66 -5.84
N SER A 71 -11.34 5.49 -6.11
CA SER A 71 -10.31 5.22 -7.11
C SER A 71 -9.02 4.78 -6.43
N ILE A 72 -8.11 4.17 -7.20
CA ILE A 72 -6.78 3.77 -6.73
C ILE A 72 -6.02 4.92 -6.04
N VAL A 73 -6.25 6.19 -6.41
CA VAL A 73 -5.49 7.32 -5.85
C VAL A 73 -6.11 7.99 -4.63
N ASN A 74 -7.28 7.56 -4.12
CA ASN A 74 -8.00 8.31 -3.08
C ASN A 74 -8.56 7.49 -1.91
N PHE A 75 -8.32 6.19 -1.89
CA PHE A 75 -8.92 5.31 -0.90
C PHE A 75 -8.38 5.56 0.53
N ILE A 76 -7.14 6.04 0.65
CA ILE A 76 -6.52 6.39 1.93
C ILE A 76 -7.23 7.59 2.58
N CYS A 77 -7.62 8.61 1.79
CA CYS A 77 -8.39 9.75 2.30
C CYS A 77 -9.71 9.30 2.94
N ALA A 78 -10.41 8.37 2.28
CA ALA A 78 -11.62 7.76 2.82
C ALA A 78 -11.34 6.93 4.09
N ALA A 79 -10.24 6.16 4.12
CA ALA A 79 -9.86 5.34 5.26
C ALA A 79 -9.57 6.17 6.52
N VAL A 80 -8.89 7.31 6.37
CA VAL A 80 -8.68 8.27 7.46
C VAL A 80 -10.00 8.87 7.93
N HIS A 81 -10.86 9.31 7.00
CA HIS A 81 -12.17 9.86 7.34
C HIS A 81 -13.05 8.88 8.13
N LYS A 82 -12.99 7.59 7.79
CA LYS A 82 -13.78 6.52 8.42
C LYS A 82 -13.10 5.91 9.65
N ARG A 83 -12.02 6.54 10.14
CA ARG A 83 -11.24 6.12 11.32
C ARG A 83 -10.74 4.67 11.23
N ILE A 84 -10.41 4.24 10.02
CA ILE A 84 -9.68 2.99 9.80
C ILE A 84 -8.19 3.26 10.04
N VAL A 85 -7.68 4.36 9.49
CA VAL A 85 -6.29 4.80 9.62
C VAL A 85 -6.22 6.07 10.49
N SER A 86 -5.32 6.08 11.46
CA SER A 86 -5.04 7.23 12.35
C SER A 86 -3.66 7.83 12.15
N SER A 87 -2.72 7.09 11.58
CA SER A 87 -1.40 7.62 11.19
C SER A 87 -0.90 6.88 9.97
N MET A 88 -0.02 7.53 9.20
CA MET A 88 0.45 6.98 7.94
C MET A 88 1.94 7.26 7.75
N TYR A 89 2.64 6.23 7.31
CA TYR A 89 3.98 6.32 6.75
C TYR A 89 3.94 5.82 5.31
N TRP A 90 4.69 6.46 4.44
CA TRP A 90 4.81 6.07 3.03
C TRP A 90 6.28 5.83 2.69
N LEU A 91 6.57 4.68 2.09
CA LEU A 91 7.89 4.27 1.63
C LEU A 91 7.84 4.09 0.12
N ASP A 92 8.60 4.92 -0.59
CA ASP A 92 8.86 4.75 -2.03
C ASP A 92 10.20 4.00 -2.22
N PRO A 93 10.20 2.77 -2.78
CA PRO A 93 11.42 2.01 -3.04
C PRO A 93 12.27 2.52 -4.22
N TYR A 94 11.78 3.46 -5.03
CA TYR A 94 12.52 4.07 -6.14
C TYR A 94 13.36 5.28 -5.72
N SER A 95 12.81 6.11 -4.84
CA SER A 95 13.62 7.00 -4.00
C SER A 95 14.52 6.14 -3.09
N PRO A 96 15.67 6.62 -2.57
CA PRO A 96 16.62 5.83 -1.77
C PRO A 96 16.02 5.34 -0.43
N CYS A 97 15.04 4.43 -0.52
CA CYS A 97 14.13 3.93 0.50
C CYS A 97 13.73 4.99 1.51
N GLN A 98 13.27 6.14 1.02
CA GLN A 98 12.92 7.26 1.89
C GLN A 98 11.56 7.03 2.52
N LEU A 99 11.55 6.95 3.84
CA LEU A 99 10.32 6.90 4.61
C LEU A 99 9.79 8.31 4.87
N SER A 100 8.56 8.56 4.43
CA SER A 100 7.82 9.79 4.68
C SER A 100 6.84 9.62 5.83
N ASP A 101 6.92 10.47 6.86
CA ASP A 101 5.87 10.60 7.88
C ASP A 101 4.75 11.50 7.34
N MET A 102 3.62 10.89 7.02
CA MET A 102 2.47 11.59 6.44
C MET A 102 1.59 12.25 7.51
N GLY A 103 1.83 11.94 8.80
CA GLY A 103 1.17 12.56 9.93
C GLY A 103 0.23 11.64 10.71
N SER A 104 -0.61 12.26 11.55
CA SER A 104 -1.61 11.58 12.37
C SER A 104 -2.89 12.38 12.64
N THR A 105 -3.99 11.66 12.83
CA THR A 105 -5.25 12.17 13.38
C THR A 105 -5.16 12.40 14.90
N ILE A 106 -4.21 11.73 15.56
CA ILE A 106 -3.95 11.87 16.99
C ILE A 106 -3.13 13.15 17.21
N PRO A 107 -3.54 14.04 18.13
CA PRO A 107 -2.76 15.22 18.46
C PRO A 107 -1.38 14.85 19.02
N ASP A 108 -0.38 14.90 18.17
CA ASP A 108 1.03 14.80 18.52
C ASP A 108 1.83 15.88 17.76
N ASN A 109 3.16 15.89 17.92
CA ASN A 109 4.01 16.87 17.25
C ASN A 109 4.22 16.59 15.74
N ARG A 110 3.46 15.67 15.14
CA ARG A 110 3.50 15.38 13.70
C ARG A 110 2.49 16.24 12.93
N LYS A 111 2.56 16.13 11.61
CA LYS A 111 1.57 16.69 10.69
C LYS A 111 0.18 16.14 10.98
N SER A 112 -0.86 16.96 10.81
CA SER A 112 -2.23 16.54 11.11
C SER A 112 -2.89 15.88 9.90
N LEU A 113 -3.29 14.62 10.03
CA LEU A 113 -4.16 13.95 9.07
C LEU A 113 -5.62 14.31 9.41
N LYS A 114 -6.15 15.35 8.77
CA LYS A 114 -7.55 15.76 8.94
C LYS A 114 -8.28 15.75 7.62
N THR A 115 -9.48 15.20 7.65
CA THR A 115 -10.39 15.19 6.51
C THR A 115 -11.72 15.84 6.87
N LYS A 116 -12.36 16.42 5.87
CA LYS A 116 -13.71 17.00 5.99
C LYS A 116 -14.54 16.65 4.77
N VAL A 117 -15.86 16.69 4.95
CA VAL A 117 -16.81 16.62 3.83
C VAL A 117 -16.96 18.03 3.25
N GLN A 118 -16.69 18.19 1.97
CA GLN A 118 -16.88 19.44 1.22
C GLN A 118 -17.67 19.14 -0.05
N GLY A 119 -18.94 19.56 -0.08
CA GLY A 119 -19.84 19.21 -1.18
C GLY A 119 -20.05 17.70 -1.25
N ASN A 120 -19.73 17.11 -2.40
CA ASN A 120 -19.77 15.68 -2.64
C ASN A 120 -18.37 15.04 -2.59
N ALA A 121 -17.46 15.51 -1.74
CA ALA A 121 -16.14 14.92 -1.62
C ALA A 121 -15.67 14.86 -0.16
N ILE A 122 -14.87 13.85 0.17
CA ILE A 122 -13.98 13.87 1.32
C ILE A 122 -12.68 14.51 0.86
N THR A 123 -12.30 15.58 1.53
CA THR A 123 -11.10 16.37 1.21
C THR A 123 -10.19 16.40 2.41
N TRP A 124 -8.88 16.47 2.16
CA TRP A 124 -7.90 16.81 3.18
C TRP A 124 -8.08 18.27 3.60
N GLU A 125 -7.99 18.53 4.90
CA GLU A 125 -7.88 19.92 5.39
C GLU A 125 -6.50 20.49 5.10
N ASP A 126 -5.48 19.64 5.13
CA ASP A 126 -4.11 19.98 4.75
C ASP A 126 -3.92 19.88 3.24
N LYS A 127 -3.55 20.99 2.62
CA LYS A 127 -3.37 21.09 1.17
C LYS A 127 -2.13 20.35 0.66
N GLU A 128 -1.13 20.15 1.50
CA GLU A 128 0.11 19.50 1.10
C GLU A 128 -0.09 18.01 0.85
N LEU A 129 -1.05 17.36 1.53
CA LEU A 129 -1.40 15.96 1.30
C LEU A 129 -2.08 15.73 -0.05
N ASN A 130 -2.56 16.80 -0.70
CA ASN A 130 -3.26 16.73 -1.98
C ASN A 130 -2.33 16.84 -3.20
N ASN A 131 -1.03 17.13 -3.00
CA ASN A 131 -0.08 17.19 -4.10
C ASN A 131 0.55 15.81 -4.31
N SER A 132 0.17 15.15 -5.40
CA SER A 132 0.61 13.81 -5.85
C SER A 132 2.10 13.69 -6.20
N ARG A 133 2.89 14.70 -5.87
CA ARG A 133 4.34 14.76 -6.04
C ARG A 133 4.90 15.25 -4.73
N ILE A 134 4.99 14.33 -3.79
CA ILE A 134 5.75 14.52 -2.55
C ILE A 134 7.24 14.35 -2.93
N ASP A 135 7.70 15.11 -3.93
CA ASP A 135 9.07 15.01 -4.46
C ASP A 135 10.07 15.75 -3.54
N ASP A 136 9.57 16.51 -2.56
CA ASP A 136 10.36 17.46 -1.77
C ASP A 136 10.34 17.22 -0.25
N ILE A 137 9.68 16.17 0.23
CA ILE A 137 9.64 15.90 1.67
C ILE A 137 10.68 14.85 2.04
N THR A 138 11.93 15.30 2.13
CA THR A 138 13.00 14.46 2.65
C THR A 138 12.92 14.38 4.17
N PHE A 139 12.56 13.22 4.72
CA PHE A 139 12.75 12.95 6.14
C PHE A 139 13.90 11.97 6.37
N ASP A 140 14.76 12.37 7.30
CA ASP A 140 15.86 11.57 7.83
C ASP A 140 15.29 10.70 8.95
N ILE A 141 14.54 9.65 8.59
CA ILE A 141 13.94 8.76 9.59
C ILE A 141 14.82 7.54 9.77
N THR A 142 15.49 7.48 10.93
CA THR A 142 16.20 6.28 11.37
C THR A 142 15.25 5.23 11.97
N VAL A 143 14.08 5.62 12.49
CA VAL A 143 13.02 4.71 12.97
C VAL A 143 11.65 5.43 13.01
N PRO A 144 10.55 4.89 12.44
CA PRO A 144 9.22 5.47 12.58
C PRO A 144 8.70 5.41 14.02
N LYS A 145 7.95 6.44 14.42
CA LYS A 145 7.29 6.50 15.73
C LYS A 145 5.95 5.77 15.66
N ILE A 146 6.01 4.44 15.68
CA ILE A 146 4.80 3.62 15.68
C ILE A 146 4.27 3.53 17.10
N ASP A 147 2.99 3.84 17.29
CA ASP A 147 2.31 3.52 18.53
C ASP A 147 2.13 1.99 18.61
N THR A 148 2.89 1.36 19.50
CA THR A 148 2.84 -0.09 19.72
C THR A 148 1.47 -0.60 20.17
N GLN A 149 0.62 0.26 20.73
CA GLN A 149 -0.74 -0.08 21.16
C GLN A 149 -1.76 -0.01 20.01
N SER A 150 -1.51 0.81 18.98
CA SER A 150 -2.36 0.90 17.78
C SER A 150 -2.21 -0.36 16.91
N GLN A 151 -3.21 -0.72 16.11
CA GLN A 151 -3.05 -1.77 15.10
C GLN A 151 -2.15 -1.28 13.95
N LEU A 152 -1.49 -2.20 13.23
CA LEU A 152 -0.63 -1.90 12.09
C LEU A 152 -1.15 -2.57 10.82
N ILE A 153 -1.42 -1.78 9.79
CA ILE A 153 -1.66 -2.26 8.42
C ILE A 153 -0.37 -2.09 7.64
N LEU A 154 0.09 -3.15 6.99
CA LEU A 154 1.14 -3.10 5.98
C LEU A 154 0.48 -3.21 4.60
N ASP A 155 0.51 -2.12 3.84
CA ASP A 155 -0.02 -2.08 2.47
C ASP A 155 1.12 -2.01 1.48
N ILE A 156 1.09 -2.85 0.44
CA ILE A 156 2.15 -2.98 -0.55
C ILE A 156 1.55 -2.99 -1.95
N ASP A 157 1.80 -1.96 -2.75
CA ASP A 157 1.57 -2.00 -4.19
C ASP A 157 2.80 -2.60 -4.88
N LEU A 158 2.60 -3.48 -5.85
CA LEU A 158 3.70 -4.09 -6.59
C LEU A 158 4.34 -3.11 -7.58
N ASP A 159 3.65 -2.04 -7.98
CA ASP A 159 4.26 -0.99 -8.80
C ASP A 159 5.35 -0.20 -8.05
N ALA A 160 5.41 -0.31 -6.72
CA ALA A 160 6.52 0.14 -5.88
C ALA A 160 7.87 -0.50 -6.24
N PHE A 161 7.84 -1.68 -6.87
CA PHE A 161 9.04 -2.45 -7.19
C PHE A 161 9.26 -2.61 -8.69
N ALA A 162 8.21 -2.63 -9.49
CA ALA A 162 8.33 -2.72 -10.93
C ALA A 162 7.31 -1.81 -11.60
N MET A 163 7.81 -0.82 -12.33
CA MET A 163 7.06 0.00 -13.26
C MET A 163 7.56 -0.27 -14.67
N LYS A 164 6.72 0.04 -15.66
CA LYS A 164 7.10 -0.18 -17.05
C LYS A 164 8.27 0.72 -17.46
N GLY A 165 9.30 0.10 -18.03
CA GLY A 165 10.58 0.73 -18.36
C GLY A 165 11.58 0.72 -17.20
N GLU A 166 11.18 0.30 -16.00
CA GLU A 166 12.01 0.20 -14.80
C GLU A 166 11.81 -1.15 -14.10
N GLU A 167 11.63 -2.21 -14.88
CA GLU A 167 11.39 -3.57 -14.39
C GLU A 167 12.66 -4.19 -13.81
N GLU A 168 13.84 -3.74 -14.25
CA GLU A 168 15.12 -4.23 -13.71
C GLU A 168 15.37 -3.73 -12.27
N GLY A 169 16.02 -4.57 -11.45
CA GLY A 169 16.37 -4.22 -10.07
C GLY A 169 15.23 -4.35 -9.04
N TYR A 170 14.05 -4.85 -9.44
CA TYR A 170 12.92 -5.01 -8.50
C TYR A 170 13.28 -5.88 -7.29
N LYS A 171 14.14 -6.89 -7.46
CA LYS A 171 14.62 -7.75 -6.37
C LYS A 171 15.43 -6.96 -5.34
N ASP A 172 16.32 -6.09 -5.80
CA ASP A 172 17.13 -5.25 -4.91
C ASP A 172 16.24 -4.27 -4.13
N ARG A 173 15.23 -3.70 -4.78
CA ARG A 173 14.22 -2.83 -4.13
C ARG A 173 13.40 -3.60 -3.09
N ILE A 174 12.96 -4.83 -3.40
CA ILE A 174 12.27 -5.70 -2.44
C ILE A 174 13.20 -6.05 -1.28
N ASP A 175 14.45 -6.44 -1.53
CA ASP A 175 15.39 -6.82 -0.47
C ASP A 175 15.70 -5.65 0.48
N ALA A 176 15.92 -4.44 -0.05
CA ALA A 176 16.09 -3.24 0.76
C ALA A 176 14.85 -2.94 1.60
N THR A 177 13.66 -3.11 1.01
CA THR A 177 12.38 -2.96 1.71
C THR A 177 12.22 -4.00 2.82
N ILE A 178 12.64 -5.24 2.59
CA ILE A 178 12.58 -6.32 3.57
C ILE A 178 13.57 -6.09 4.72
N GLU A 179 14.75 -5.54 4.46
CA GLU A 179 15.68 -5.10 5.51
C GLU A 179 15.03 -4.04 6.40
N PHE A 180 14.37 -3.04 5.79
CA PHE A 180 13.62 -2.03 6.53
C PHE A 180 12.49 -2.66 7.36
N LEU A 181 11.69 -3.55 6.77
CA LEU A 181 10.61 -4.25 7.46
C LEU A 181 11.12 -5.17 8.58
N ASN A 182 12.34 -5.68 8.49
CA ASN A 182 12.97 -6.43 9.56
C ASN A 182 13.25 -5.56 10.79
N ILE A 183 13.67 -4.30 10.59
CA ILE A 183 13.78 -3.32 11.68
C ILE A 183 12.39 -3.04 12.27
N MET A 184 11.39 -2.78 11.42
CA MET A 184 10.00 -2.53 11.83
C MET A 184 9.41 -3.65 12.66
N LYS A 185 9.66 -4.90 12.27
CA LYS A 185 9.20 -6.10 12.97
C LYS A 185 9.67 -6.15 14.43
N THR A 186 10.81 -5.53 14.76
CA THR A 186 11.29 -5.43 16.15
C THR A 186 10.44 -4.49 17.01
N ILE A 187 9.73 -3.57 16.38
CA ILE A 187 8.82 -2.60 17.02
C ILE A 187 7.41 -3.18 17.08
N LYS A 188 6.88 -3.61 15.93
CA LYS A 188 5.52 -4.13 15.80
C LYS A 188 5.37 -5.01 14.55
N LYS A 189 4.66 -6.14 14.69
CA LYS A 189 4.22 -6.95 13.55
C LYS A 189 2.92 -6.39 12.97
N PRO A 190 2.70 -6.49 11.64
CA PRO A 190 1.42 -6.14 11.05
C PRO A 190 0.27 -6.99 11.61
N ASP A 191 -0.88 -6.36 11.80
CA ASP A 191 -2.16 -7.01 12.11
C ASP A 191 -2.90 -7.42 10.82
N LEU A 192 -2.57 -6.79 9.69
CA LEU A 192 -3.06 -7.10 8.35
C LEU A 192 -1.99 -6.72 7.32
N ILE A 193 -1.81 -7.57 6.32
CA ILE A 193 -1.01 -7.27 5.13
C ILE A 193 -1.93 -7.25 3.91
N THR A 194 -1.88 -6.17 3.14
CA THR A 194 -2.51 -6.07 1.82
C THR A 194 -1.44 -5.96 0.75
N ILE A 195 -1.63 -6.70 -0.37
CA ILE A 195 -0.74 -6.68 -1.52
C ILE A 195 -1.58 -6.39 -2.76
N THR A 196 -1.24 -5.38 -3.53
CA THR A 196 -1.94 -5.00 -4.75
C THR A 196 -1.09 -5.27 -5.97
N ARG A 197 -1.64 -6.00 -6.93
CA ARG A 197 -0.94 -6.32 -8.18
C ARG A 197 -0.82 -5.13 -9.15
N SER A 198 -1.69 -4.14 -8.98
CA SER A 198 -1.86 -2.98 -9.87
C SER A 198 -2.02 -3.36 -11.34
N GLN A 199 -2.68 -4.49 -11.54
CA GLN A 199 -3.14 -5.01 -12.81
C GLN A 199 -4.62 -4.67 -12.90
N GLY A 200 -4.93 -3.45 -13.34
CA GLY A 200 -6.31 -3.07 -13.60
C GLY A 200 -6.96 -4.03 -14.61
N PRO A 201 -8.30 -4.17 -14.64
CA PRO A 201 -8.98 -5.10 -15.52
C PRO A 201 -8.63 -4.80 -16.98
N ASP A 202 -7.80 -5.67 -17.55
CA ASP A 202 -7.22 -5.52 -18.87
C ASP A 202 -8.27 -5.35 -19.97
N LYS A 203 -8.31 -4.15 -20.54
CA LYS A 203 -7.72 -3.84 -21.85
C LYS A 203 -7.97 -2.36 -22.09
N PRO A 204 -6.98 -1.57 -22.55
CA PRO A 204 -7.30 -0.30 -23.17
C PRO A 204 -8.36 -0.60 -24.22
N SER A 205 -9.57 -0.04 -24.05
CA SER A 205 -10.60 -0.17 -25.07
C SER A 205 -9.94 0.21 -26.39
N LYS A 206 -10.10 -0.60 -27.45
CA LYS A 206 -9.47 -0.33 -28.76
C LYS A 206 -9.77 1.08 -29.28
N GLU A 207 -10.79 1.73 -28.72
CA GLU A 207 -11.29 3.04 -29.10
C GLU A 207 -10.52 4.21 -28.48
N LYS A 208 -9.72 4.00 -27.43
CA LYS A 208 -8.84 5.04 -26.87
C LYS A 208 -7.55 4.41 -26.34
N PRO A 209 -6.44 4.43 -27.11
CA PRO A 209 -5.13 4.26 -26.52
C PRO A 209 -4.90 5.44 -25.58
N SER A 210 -5.27 5.30 -24.31
CA SER A 210 -4.75 6.20 -23.30
C SER A 210 -3.27 5.87 -23.22
N SER A 211 -2.43 6.73 -23.82
CA SER A 211 -0.97 6.71 -23.73
C SER A 211 -0.45 6.90 -22.29
N LEU A 212 -1.28 6.65 -21.28
CA LEU A 212 -1.12 7.02 -19.87
C LEU A 212 -1.28 5.83 -18.92
N ARG A 213 -1.71 4.65 -19.39
CA ARG A 213 -1.75 3.44 -18.56
C ARG A 213 -0.80 2.42 -19.15
N VAL A 214 0.43 2.50 -18.70
CA VAL A 214 1.54 1.73 -19.20
C VAL A 214 1.83 0.69 -18.12
N PHE A 215 0.98 -0.35 -18.07
CA PHE A 215 1.11 -1.43 -17.09
C PHE A 215 2.37 -2.26 -17.36
N VAL A 216 2.94 -2.80 -16.30
CA VAL A 216 3.95 -3.86 -16.36
C VAL A 216 3.30 -5.12 -16.92
N GLU A 217 4.06 -5.88 -17.72
CA GLU A 217 3.58 -7.14 -18.28
C GLU A 217 3.20 -8.12 -17.14
N PRO A 218 2.08 -8.86 -17.25
CA PRO A 218 1.57 -9.70 -16.17
C PRO A 218 2.60 -10.69 -15.61
N GLU A 219 3.46 -11.26 -16.47
CA GLU A 219 4.49 -12.22 -16.07
C GLU A 219 5.53 -11.59 -15.12
N ILE A 220 5.85 -10.30 -15.32
CA ILE A 220 6.76 -9.57 -14.43
C ILE A 220 6.07 -9.29 -13.10
N VAL A 221 4.78 -8.96 -13.11
CA VAL A 221 4.01 -8.79 -11.86
C VAL A 221 3.94 -10.09 -11.07
N ASP A 222 3.74 -11.22 -11.73
CA ASP A 222 3.78 -12.54 -11.09
C ASP A 222 5.15 -12.82 -10.45
N ASP A 223 6.24 -12.54 -11.18
CA ASP A 223 7.62 -12.69 -10.69
C ASP A 223 7.92 -11.78 -9.48
N VAL A 224 7.43 -10.53 -9.50
CA VAL A 224 7.55 -9.56 -8.38
C VAL A 224 6.76 -10.05 -7.17
N GLN A 225 5.52 -10.48 -7.36
CA GLN A 225 4.66 -10.99 -6.31
C GLN A 225 5.24 -12.24 -5.66
N GLU A 226 5.67 -13.22 -6.45
CA GLU A 226 6.25 -14.48 -5.95
C GLU A 226 7.50 -14.19 -5.11
N TYR A 227 8.38 -13.34 -5.64
CA TYR A 227 9.60 -12.98 -4.93
C TYR A 227 9.28 -12.24 -3.61
N LEU A 228 8.39 -11.23 -3.64
CA LEU A 228 7.96 -10.52 -2.43
C LEU A 228 7.40 -11.48 -1.38
N LEU A 229 6.48 -12.37 -1.76
CA LEU A 229 5.87 -13.35 -0.86
C LEU A 229 6.92 -14.26 -0.22
N LEU A 230 7.88 -14.76 -1.00
CA LEU A 230 9.00 -15.54 -0.47
C LEU A 230 9.77 -14.76 0.61
N ARG A 231 10.10 -13.49 0.35
CA ARG A 231 10.83 -12.66 1.32
C ARG A 231 10.00 -12.35 2.57
N LEU A 232 8.69 -12.11 2.42
CA LEU A 232 7.79 -11.91 3.55
C LEU A 232 7.65 -13.18 4.41
N ILE A 233 7.64 -14.37 3.80
CA ILE A 233 7.63 -15.66 4.50
C ILE A 233 8.90 -15.81 5.33
N GLU A 234 10.06 -15.55 4.74
CA GLU A 234 11.33 -15.58 5.48
C GLU A 234 11.36 -14.57 6.62
N LEU A 235 10.80 -13.37 6.39
CA LEU A 235 10.77 -12.30 7.37
C LEU A 235 9.85 -12.64 8.55
N TYR A 236 8.60 -13.03 8.33
CA TYR A 236 7.61 -13.18 9.39
C TYR A 236 7.37 -14.62 9.85
N GLY A 237 7.76 -15.61 9.05
CA GLY A 237 7.65 -17.04 9.35
C GLY A 237 8.22 -17.39 10.73
N GLU A 238 7.54 -18.30 11.43
CA GLU A 238 8.08 -18.92 12.64
C GLU A 238 9.20 -19.89 12.21
N LYS A 239 10.40 -19.74 12.80
CA LYS A 239 11.47 -20.75 12.69
C LYS A 239 11.26 -21.84 13.72
#